data_AF-A0A7X7JR76-F1
#
_entry.id   AF-A0A7X7JR76-F1
#
_cell.length_a   1.000
_cell.length_b   1.000
_cell.length_c   1.000
_cell.angle_alpha   90.00
_cell.angle_beta   90.00
_cell.angle_gamma   90.00
#
_symmetry.space_group_name_H-M   'P 1'
#
loop_
_entity.id
_entity.type
_entity.pdbx_description
1 polymer ?
#
loop_
_entity_poly.entity_id
_entity_poly.type
_entity_poly.pdbx_seq_one_letter_code
_entity_poly.pdbx_strand_id
1 'polypeptide(L)'
;MSSYGQLTTYARFAVGLRRYLREQATPELGREVIGRLLLERESNFLTLVRRAVYDNPVSPYRALLRMAGCEYGDLERLARTDGLDATLCRLRDAGVFITIDEFKCRQPIIRGSTTIHSEPRSFNNPFLLRSLTTGSSGSRSPGTKTTVNLDRSRYHALNYTLVFSAHGLTGTPTLLCMPILPSAAGLAMLLQSSKMRVPPRRWFSPVQSRTIKPALSKRLATLYVVYAGRLFGAAMPSPEYVSGEHTQQIVEALNAVLREGNGCIVYASPNLSVRICQGARAFGRSLTGATFIAGGEPLTVAKRKEIESVGARVIGQYAFAECGIVGFGCAGETHAADDTHLIRSSLAVIQRRRETPFGGGSVDAFLFTSLLDKTPKILLNAESGDYGSIETRMCGCELGTLGFVQHLHTIRSFDKLTGEGMTFVGTDMVRIIEELLPTRFGGCSTDYQMVEAEDGKGQTRLYVLVSPAVGEVNDGEVVDCILSELRKGSDTNRMMAEVWRQGGTLQVLRQQPRLTRGGKLLSLHVMKTPPV
;
A
#
# COMPACT_ATOMS: atom_id res chain seq x y z
N MET A 1 10.52 30.17 5.41
CA MET A 1 11.69 29.88 4.54
C MET A 1 11.78 30.97 3.50
N SER A 2 12.91 31.67 3.36
CA SER A 2 13.05 32.77 2.38
C SER A 2 12.95 32.25 0.93
N SER A 3 12.53 33.11 -0.01
CA SER A 3 12.37 32.79 -1.44
C SER A 3 13.63 32.20 -2.08
N TYR A 4 14.82 32.66 -1.65
CA TYR A 4 16.13 32.17 -2.12
C TYR A 4 16.41 30.70 -1.75
N GLY A 5 15.99 30.25 -0.57
CA GLY A 5 16.17 28.85 -0.13
C GLY A 5 15.32 27.86 -0.92
N GLN A 6 14.19 28.32 -1.46
CA GLN A 6 13.32 27.49 -2.31
C GLN A 6 13.90 27.35 -3.72
N LEU A 7 14.37 28.44 -4.33
CA LEU A 7 14.96 28.43 -5.67
C LEU A 7 16.17 27.50 -5.79
N THR A 8 17.07 27.53 -4.81
CA THR A 8 18.24 26.64 -4.75
C THR A 8 17.86 25.17 -4.60
N THR A 9 16.78 24.86 -3.87
CA THR A 9 16.26 23.49 -3.72
C THR A 9 15.70 22.96 -5.04
N TYR A 10 14.92 23.76 -5.76
CA TYR A 10 14.40 23.39 -7.08
C TYR A 10 15.54 23.21 -8.10
N ALA A 11 16.48 24.15 -8.19
CA ALA A 11 17.63 24.03 -9.10
C ALA A 11 18.44 22.73 -8.87
N ARG A 12 18.73 22.39 -7.61
CA ARG A 12 19.41 21.14 -7.24
C ARG A 12 18.60 19.91 -7.65
N PHE A 13 17.28 19.93 -7.46
CA PHE A 13 16.42 18.85 -7.90
C PHE A 13 16.44 18.68 -9.43
N ALA A 14 16.35 19.76 -10.20
CA ALA A 14 16.42 19.69 -11.68
C ALA A 14 17.74 19.07 -12.15
N VAL A 15 18.89 19.47 -11.59
CA VAL A 15 20.19 18.85 -11.93
C VAL A 15 20.20 17.38 -11.57
N GLY A 16 19.67 17.01 -10.40
CA GLY A 16 19.48 15.62 -9.98
C GLY A 16 18.60 14.83 -10.94
N LEU A 17 17.48 15.43 -11.39
CA LEU A 17 16.54 14.82 -12.32
C LEU A 17 17.18 14.59 -13.69
N ARG A 18 17.97 15.54 -14.21
CA ARG A 18 18.72 15.38 -15.46
C ARG A 18 19.68 14.20 -15.39
N ARG A 19 20.46 14.08 -14.30
CA ARG A 19 21.35 12.92 -14.09
C ARG A 19 20.55 11.62 -13.97
N TYR A 20 19.44 11.65 -13.23
CA TYR A 20 18.57 10.51 -13.03
C TYR A 20 18.01 9.98 -14.36
N LEU A 21 17.56 10.85 -15.27
CA LEU A 21 16.96 10.44 -16.54
C LEU A 21 17.98 10.00 -17.60
N ARG A 22 19.27 10.33 -17.43
CA ARG A 22 20.33 9.99 -18.41
C ARG A 22 20.52 8.48 -18.57
N GLU A 23 20.61 7.76 -17.45
CA GLU A 23 20.77 6.31 -17.44
C GLU A 23 19.41 5.62 -17.44
N GLN A 24 19.21 4.60 -18.26
CA GLN A 24 17.98 3.79 -18.24
C GLN A 24 18.05 2.72 -17.14
N ALA A 25 16.93 2.42 -16.49
CA ALA A 25 16.76 1.16 -15.78
C ALA A 25 16.37 0.07 -16.78
N THR A 26 17.16 -1.00 -16.88
CA THR A 26 16.89 -2.17 -17.72
C THR A 26 16.82 -3.43 -16.85
N PRO A 27 16.19 -4.52 -17.33
CA PRO A 27 16.19 -5.80 -16.63
C PRO A 27 17.60 -6.30 -16.28
N GLU A 28 18.57 -6.14 -17.18
CA GLU A 28 19.96 -6.60 -16.99
C GLU A 28 20.62 -5.87 -15.81
N LEU A 29 20.51 -4.53 -15.80
CA LEU A 29 20.99 -3.72 -14.67
C LEU A 29 20.22 -4.03 -13.39
N GLY A 30 18.91 -4.33 -13.51
CA GLY A 30 18.08 -4.81 -12.42
C GLY A 30 18.64 -6.09 -11.80
N ARG A 31 18.94 -7.11 -12.62
CA ARG A 31 19.47 -8.41 -12.17
C ARG A 31 20.82 -8.24 -11.49
N GLU A 32 21.72 -7.45 -12.07
CA GLU A 32 23.04 -7.17 -11.50
C GLU A 32 22.92 -6.50 -10.12
N VAL A 33 22.20 -5.37 -10.04
CA VAL A 33 22.11 -4.57 -8.82
C VAL A 33 21.36 -5.31 -7.72
N ILE A 34 20.20 -5.90 -8.04
CA ILE A 34 19.37 -6.60 -7.06
C ILE A 34 20.03 -7.91 -6.63
N GLY A 35 20.66 -8.64 -7.56
CA GLY A 35 21.42 -9.86 -7.26
C GLY A 35 22.54 -9.59 -6.24
N ARG A 36 23.33 -8.53 -6.43
CA ARG A 36 24.34 -8.11 -5.45
C ARG A 36 23.72 -7.78 -4.08
N LEU A 37 22.61 -7.03 -4.07
CA LEU A 37 21.95 -6.66 -2.81
C LEU A 37 21.38 -7.86 -2.05
N LEU A 38 20.96 -8.90 -2.75
CA LEU A 38 20.54 -10.17 -2.14
C LEU A 38 21.72 -10.93 -1.54
N LEU A 39 22.87 -10.95 -2.19
CA LEU A 39 24.09 -11.59 -1.67
C LEU A 39 24.65 -10.84 -0.44
N GLU A 40 24.47 -9.53 -0.37
CA GLU A 40 24.97 -8.67 0.70
C GLU A 40 23.93 -8.39 1.80
N ARG A 41 22.83 -9.14 1.84
CA ARG A 41 21.64 -8.84 2.65
C ARG A 41 21.95 -8.63 4.15
N GLU A 42 22.69 -9.54 4.77
CA GLU A 42 23.10 -9.47 6.18
C GLU A 42 24.06 -8.30 6.42
N SER A 43 25.01 -8.07 5.51
CA SER A 43 25.98 -6.98 5.61
C SER A 43 25.30 -5.61 5.52
N ASN A 44 24.32 -5.49 4.62
CA ASN A 44 23.50 -4.29 4.44
C ASN A 44 22.66 -4.00 5.70
N PHE A 45 22.04 -5.03 6.28
CA PHE A 45 21.34 -4.92 7.57
C PHE A 45 22.25 -4.40 8.68
N LEU A 46 23.40 -5.05 8.89
CA LEU A 46 24.33 -4.69 9.96
C LEU A 46 24.86 -3.26 9.79
N THR A 47 25.21 -2.88 8.56
CA THR A 47 25.64 -1.52 8.22
C THR A 47 24.56 -0.48 8.52
N LEU A 48 23.31 -0.77 8.15
CA LEU A 48 22.19 0.14 8.41
C LEU A 48 21.91 0.27 9.91
N VAL A 49 21.79 -0.85 10.62
CA VAL A 49 21.46 -0.87 12.05
C VAL A 49 22.56 -0.23 12.89
N ARG A 50 23.84 -0.42 12.56
CA ARG A 50 24.94 0.28 13.24
C ARG A 50 24.72 1.79 13.20
N ARG A 51 24.57 2.35 12.00
CA ARG A 51 24.51 3.80 11.79
C ARG A 51 23.17 4.42 12.20
N ALA A 52 22.07 3.72 11.95
CA ALA A 52 20.72 4.24 12.14
C ALA A 52 20.16 4.00 13.54
N VAL A 53 20.66 2.96 14.23
CA VAL A 53 20.17 2.52 15.55
C VAL A 53 21.25 2.65 16.61
N TYR A 54 22.35 1.90 16.54
CA TYR A 54 23.35 1.90 17.62
C TYR A 54 24.03 3.27 17.79
N ASP A 55 24.45 3.89 16.70
CA ASP A 55 25.11 5.20 16.70
C ASP A 55 24.11 6.36 16.92
N ASN A 56 22.81 6.09 16.85
CA ASN A 56 21.76 7.09 16.99
C ASN A 56 21.14 7.07 18.39
N PRO A 57 21.48 8.01 19.29
CA PRO A 57 20.98 8.00 20.67
C PRO A 57 19.48 8.24 20.79
N VAL A 58 18.83 8.81 19.76
CA VAL A 58 17.39 9.12 19.76
C VAL A 58 16.56 7.93 19.24
N SER A 59 17.21 6.88 18.73
CA SER A 59 16.52 5.71 18.19
C SER A 59 15.86 4.88 19.30
N PRO A 60 14.53 4.64 19.26
CA PRO A 60 13.87 3.82 20.27
C PRO A 60 14.32 2.36 20.22
N TYR A 61 14.74 1.89 19.03
CA TYR A 61 15.30 0.55 18.86
C TYR A 61 16.60 0.36 19.65
N ARG A 62 17.40 1.42 19.84
CA ARG A 62 18.63 1.35 20.64
C ARG A 62 18.32 1.06 22.10
N ALA A 63 17.28 1.69 22.65
CA ALA A 63 16.84 1.43 24.01
C ALA A 63 16.36 -0.02 24.17
N LEU A 64 15.57 -0.52 23.22
CA LEU A 64 15.12 -1.93 23.20
C LEU A 64 16.29 -2.92 23.13
N LEU A 65 17.26 -2.69 22.24
CA LEU A 65 18.45 -3.54 22.11
C LEU A 65 19.29 -3.56 23.39
N ARG A 66 19.45 -2.40 24.06
CA ARG A 66 20.12 -2.31 25.35
C ARG A 66 19.39 -3.11 26.43
N MET A 67 18.07 -3.05 26.47
CA MET A 67 17.26 -3.82 27.42
C MET A 67 17.36 -5.32 27.20
N ALA A 68 17.44 -5.74 25.94
CA ALA A 68 17.68 -7.13 25.55
C ALA A 68 19.13 -7.58 25.79
N GLY A 69 20.02 -6.71 26.27
CA GLY A 69 21.44 -7.00 26.46
C GLY A 69 22.19 -7.31 25.15
N CYS A 70 21.68 -6.84 24.01
CA CYS A 70 22.26 -7.12 22.70
C CYS A 70 23.16 -5.98 22.25
N GLU A 71 24.47 -6.12 22.45
CA GLU A 71 25.45 -5.20 21.87
C GLU A 71 25.58 -5.41 20.36
N TYR A 72 26.23 -4.47 19.67
CA TYR A 72 26.38 -4.58 18.21
C TYR A 72 27.19 -5.82 17.81
N GLY A 73 28.22 -6.18 18.59
CA GLY A 73 29.02 -7.39 18.37
C GLY A 73 28.19 -8.67 18.50
N ASP A 74 27.23 -8.70 19.43
CA ASP A 74 26.29 -9.82 19.56
C ASP A 74 25.37 -9.92 18.34
N LEU A 75 24.81 -8.79 17.91
CA LEU A 75 23.94 -8.74 16.73
C LEU A 75 24.68 -9.20 15.48
N GLU A 76 25.92 -8.75 15.29
CA GLU A 76 26.77 -9.15 14.18
C GLU A 76 27.05 -10.65 14.21
N ARG A 77 27.43 -11.19 15.37
CA ARG A 77 27.67 -12.63 15.53
C ARG A 77 26.42 -13.45 15.22
N LEU A 78 25.26 -13.07 15.76
CA LEU A 78 23.98 -13.74 15.52
C LEU A 78 23.61 -13.73 14.04
N ALA A 79 23.66 -12.55 13.40
CA ALA A 79 23.28 -12.42 11.99
C ALA A 79 24.18 -13.23 11.06
N ARG A 80 25.48 -13.32 11.36
CA ARG A 80 26.45 -14.11 10.55
C ARG A 80 26.35 -15.61 10.80
N THR A 81 26.00 -16.05 12.01
CA THR A 81 26.00 -17.47 12.38
C THR A 81 24.64 -18.13 12.09
N ASP A 82 23.56 -17.49 12.52
CA ASP A 82 22.20 -18.04 12.46
C ASP A 82 21.41 -17.53 11.23
N GLY A 83 21.94 -16.53 10.54
CA GLY A 83 21.25 -15.81 9.48
C GLY A 83 20.31 -14.71 10.01
N LEU A 84 19.91 -13.81 9.11
CA LEU A 84 19.13 -12.63 9.47
C LEU A 84 17.76 -12.97 10.07
N ASP A 85 16.99 -13.83 9.42
CA ASP A 85 15.60 -14.09 9.80
C ASP A 85 15.51 -14.74 11.20
N ALA A 86 16.40 -15.69 11.50
CA ALA A 86 16.51 -16.31 12.83
C ALA A 86 16.94 -15.30 13.90
N THR A 87 17.89 -14.42 13.57
CA THR A 87 18.33 -13.33 14.45
C THR A 87 17.17 -12.39 14.78
N LEU A 88 16.35 -12.01 13.78
CA LEU A 88 15.19 -11.15 14.00
C LEU A 88 14.13 -11.82 14.89
N CYS A 89 13.90 -13.13 14.76
CA CYS A 89 13.04 -13.89 15.66
C CYS A 89 13.55 -13.87 17.10
N ARG A 90 14.85 -14.11 17.33
CA ARG A 90 15.47 -14.03 18.67
C ARG A 90 15.34 -12.65 19.28
N LEU A 91 15.56 -11.60 18.49
CA LEU A 91 15.37 -10.21 18.93
C LEU A 91 13.90 -9.93 19.32
N ARG A 92 12.95 -10.36 18.51
CA ARG A 92 11.50 -10.24 18.81
C ARG A 92 11.18 -10.93 20.14
N ASP A 93 11.68 -12.14 20.35
CA ASP A 93 11.42 -12.93 21.56
C ASP A 93 12.07 -12.30 22.81
N ALA A 94 13.20 -11.59 22.63
CA ALA A 94 13.81 -10.75 23.65
C ALA A 94 13.11 -9.38 23.85
N GLY A 95 11.94 -9.15 23.22
CA GLY A 95 11.16 -7.91 23.35
C GLY A 95 11.58 -6.78 22.41
N VAL A 96 12.53 -7.00 21.50
CA VAL A 96 12.97 -6.04 20.49
C VAL A 96 12.05 -6.10 19.27
N PHE A 97 10.89 -5.46 19.42
CA PHE A 97 9.91 -5.22 18.35
C PHE A 97 9.13 -3.95 18.69
N ILE A 98 8.44 -3.39 17.69
CA ILE A 98 7.57 -2.22 17.86
C ILE A 98 6.18 -2.58 17.31
N THR A 99 5.14 -2.42 18.13
CA THR A 99 3.75 -2.60 17.69
C THR A 99 3.26 -1.41 16.88
N ILE A 100 2.18 -1.56 16.11
CA ILE A 100 1.65 -0.49 15.27
C ILE A 100 1.24 0.74 16.09
N ASP A 101 0.67 0.55 17.28
CA ASP A 101 0.24 1.65 18.15
C ASP A 101 1.44 2.37 18.79
N GLU A 102 2.50 1.64 19.13
CA GLU A 102 3.79 2.21 19.57
C GLU A 102 4.47 3.00 18.43
N PHE A 103 4.49 2.43 17.23
CA PHE A 103 5.10 3.03 16.05
C PHE A 103 4.41 4.34 15.63
N LYS A 104 3.08 4.37 15.76
CA LYS A 104 2.27 5.57 15.52
C LYS A 104 2.25 6.53 16.71
N CYS A 105 2.94 6.20 17.80
CA CYS A 105 3.01 6.97 19.05
C CYS A 105 1.63 7.23 19.67
N ARG A 106 0.69 6.28 19.51
CA ARG A 106 -0.62 6.30 20.19
C ARG A 106 -0.50 5.88 21.65
N GLN A 107 0.52 5.08 21.95
CA GLN A 107 0.91 4.67 23.29
C GLN A 107 2.43 4.64 23.39
N PRO A 108 3.01 4.78 24.59
CA PRO A 108 4.44 4.60 24.79
C PRO A 108 4.83 3.13 24.58
N ILE A 109 6.11 2.89 24.31
CA ILE A 109 6.64 1.53 24.25
C ILE A 109 6.89 1.06 25.67
N ILE A 110 6.24 -0.03 26.08
CA ILE A 110 6.38 -0.60 27.42
C ILE A 110 6.96 -2.00 27.30
N ARG A 111 8.12 -2.23 27.92
CA ARG A 111 8.76 -3.55 28.00
C ARG A 111 9.20 -3.77 29.44
N GLY A 112 8.56 -4.71 30.13
CA GLY A 112 8.74 -4.90 31.58
C GLY A 112 8.39 -3.62 32.35
N SER A 113 9.29 -3.18 33.23
CA SER A 113 9.16 -1.94 34.01
C SER A 113 9.62 -0.67 33.27
N THR A 114 10.14 -0.79 32.05
CA THR A 114 10.69 0.36 31.32
C THR A 114 9.66 0.91 30.34
N THR A 115 9.50 2.23 30.36
CA THR A 115 8.66 2.99 29.45
C THR A 115 9.54 3.87 28.56
N ILE A 116 9.44 3.70 27.24
CA ILE A 116 10.15 4.52 26.25
C ILE A 116 9.11 5.41 25.56
N HIS A 117 9.25 6.72 25.77
CA HIS A 117 8.47 7.72 25.04
C HIS A 117 9.15 8.02 23.71
N SER A 118 8.38 7.94 22.62
CA SER A 118 8.86 8.21 21.27
C SER A 118 7.97 9.25 20.60
N GLU A 119 8.55 9.95 19.63
CA GLU A 119 7.79 10.82 18.74
C GLU A 119 7.82 10.23 17.31
N PRO A 120 6.88 10.61 16.43
CA PRO A 120 6.89 10.11 15.05
C PRO A 120 8.22 10.34 14.31
N ARG A 121 8.99 11.37 14.68
CA ARG A 121 10.30 11.67 14.10
C ARG A 121 11.41 10.73 14.56
N SER A 122 11.26 10.05 15.71
CA SER A 122 12.26 9.13 16.26
C SER A 122 12.51 7.93 15.35
N PHE A 123 11.55 7.61 14.47
CA PHE A 123 11.67 6.54 13.48
C PHE A 123 12.12 7.03 12.09
N ASN A 124 12.34 8.33 11.87
CA ASN A 124 12.72 8.86 10.56
C ASN A 124 14.07 8.30 10.10
N ASN A 125 14.19 8.02 8.81
CA ASN A 125 15.47 7.71 8.22
C ASN A 125 16.36 8.97 8.14
N PRO A 126 17.50 9.02 8.86
CA PRO A 126 18.37 10.19 8.91
C PRO A 126 19.15 10.43 7.60
N PHE A 127 19.20 9.44 6.69
CA PHE A 127 20.00 9.50 5.47
C PHE A 127 19.27 10.13 4.28
N LEU A 128 17.97 10.45 4.40
CA LEU A 128 17.15 11.00 3.31
C LEU A 128 17.30 12.54 3.13
N LEU A 129 18.53 13.05 3.17
CA LEU A 129 18.85 14.50 3.18
C LEU A 129 18.67 15.22 1.83
N ARG A 130 18.53 14.50 0.70
CA ARG A 130 18.50 15.07 -0.68
C ARG A 130 17.16 14.87 -1.38
N SER A 131 16.17 15.66 -0.99
CA SER A 131 14.81 15.14 -1.04
C SER A 131 13.76 16.25 -1.10
N LEU A 132 12.93 16.25 -2.16
CA LEU A 132 11.77 17.16 -2.25
C LEU A 132 10.72 16.69 -1.24
N THR A 133 10.58 17.44 -0.15
CA THR A 133 9.68 17.06 0.94
C THR A 133 8.27 17.59 0.66
N THR A 134 7.30 16.69 0.49
CA THR A 134 5.89 17.06 0.32
C THR A 134 5.00 16.23 1.25
N GLY A 135 4.19 16.85 2.11
CA GLY A 135 3.26 16.10 2.98
C GLY A 135 2.28 15.27 2.16
N SER A 136 2.13 13.98 2.48
CA SER A 136 1.01 13.15 2.01
C SER A 136 -0.05 13.05 3.07
N SER A 137 -1.33 13.16 2.68
CA SER A 137 -2.43 12.78 3.55
C SER A 137 -2.55 11.26 3.56
N GLY A 138 -1.94 10.60 4.54
CA GLY A 138 -2.37 9.26 4.93
C GLY A 138 -3.82 9.32 5.41
N SER A 139 -4.58 8.23 5.26
CA SER A 139 -5.97 8.15 5.70
C SER A 139 -6.14 8.23 7.23
N ARG A 140 -5.07 8.07 8.02
CA ARG A 140 -5.18 7.83 9.47
C ARG A 140 -4.12 8.51 10.37
N SER A 141 -3.32 9.47 9.88
CA SER A 141 -2.32 10.19 10.70
C SER A 141 -2.06 11.61 10.20
N PRO A 142 -1.54 12.54 11.05
CA PRO A 142 -0.99 13.81 10.57
C PRO A 142 0.08 13.47 9.52
N GLY A 143 -0.27 13.76 8.27
CA GLY A 143 0.30 13.13 7.08
C GLY A 143 1.80 12.87 7.09
N THR A 144 2.22 11.65 6.71
CA THR A 144 3.65 11.32 6.52
C THR A 144 4.22 12.23 5.44
N LYS A 145 5.31 12.94 5.74
CA LYS A 145 6.08 13.72 4.75
C LYS A 145 6.55 12.76 3.66
N THR A 146 5.93 12.82 2.49
CA THR A 146 6.37 12.04 1.34
C THR A 146 7.43 12.79 0.58
N THR A 147 8.59 12.17 0.60
CA THR A 147 9.81 12.71 0.05
C THR A 147 10.03 12.09 -1.32
N VAL A 148 10.08 12.91 -2.37
CA VAL A 148 10.53 12.45 -3.69
C VAL A 148 12.05 12.36 -3.66
N ASN A 149 12.55 11.13 -3.57
CA ASN A 149 13.97 10.80 -3.57
C ASN A 149 14.31 10.02 -4.84
N LEU A 150 15.22 10.56 -5.66
CA LEU A 150 15.56 9.98 -6.96
C LEU A 150 16.34 8.66 -6.84
N ASP A 151 17.16 8.47 -5.81
CA ASP A 151 17.89 7.22 -5.60
C ASP A 151 16.93 6.08 -5.23
N ARG A 152 15.96 6.39 -4.37
CA ARG A 152 14.87 5.47 -4.06
C ARG A 152 14.01 5.18 -5.30
N SER A 153 13.71 6.21 -6.10
CA SER A 153 12.96 6.03 -7.35
C SER A 153 13.71 5.12 -8.32
N ARG A 154 15.04 5.26 -8.42
CA ARG A 154 15.90 4.39 -9.23
C ARG A 154 15.83 2.94 -8.74
N TYR A 155 15.94 2.73 -7.43
CA TYR A 155 15.83 1.38 -6.85
C TYR A 155 14.48 0.72 -7.17
N HIS A 156 13.36 1.43 -7.00
CA HIS A 156 12.05 0.89 -7.35
C HIS A 156 11.91 0.66 -8.86
N ALA A 157 12.44 1.54 -9.70
CA ALA A 157 12.45 1.34 -11.16
C ALA A 157 13.20 0.05 -11.55
N LEU A 158 14.35 -0.25 -10.93
CA LEU A 158 15.08 -1.50 -11.16
C LEU A 158 14.26 -2.72 -10.73
N ASN A 159 13.55 -2.66 -9.61
CA ASN A 159 12.64 -3.74 -9.23
C ASN A 159 11.50 -3.92 -10.25
N TYR A 160 10.88 -2.83 -10.71
CA TYR A 160 9.85 -2.90 -11.76
C TYR A 160 10.38 -3.51 -13.06
N THR A 161 11.63 -3.24 -13.46
CA THR A 161 12.19 -3.90 -14.66
C THR A 161 12.25 -5.42 -14.54
N LEU A 162 12.53 -5.94 -13.34
CA LEU A 162 12.52 -7.39 -13.08
C LEU A 162 11.10 -7.95 -13.08
N VAL A 163 10.15 -7.24 -12.47
CA VAL A 163 8.72 -7.63 -12.46
C VAL A 163 8.19 -7.66 -13.90
N PHE A 164 8.47 -6.62 -14.69
CA PHE A 164 8.02 -6.57 -16.08
C PHE A 164 8.69 -7.62 -16.94
N SER A 165 9.97 -7.91 -16.73
CA SER A 165 10.63 -9.05 -17.39
C SER A 165 9.93 -10.37 -17.05
N ALA A 166 9.72 -10.64 -15.76
CA ALA A 166 9.08 -11.87 -15.28
C ALA A 166 7.67 -12.08 -15.82
N HIS A 167 6.91 -10.99 -16.03
CA HIS A 167 5.55 -11.04 -16.57
C HIS A 167 5.46 -10.88 -18.09
N GLY A 168 6.58 -10.70 -18.81
CA GLY A 168 6.59 -10.47 -20.26
C GLY A 168 6.07 -9.10 -20.69
N LEU A 169 6.26 -8.06 -19.86
CA LEU A 169 5.73 -6.70 -20.02
C LEU A 169 6.80 -5.64 -20.27
N THR A 170 8.03 -6.04 -20.58
CA THR A 170 9.14 -5.12 -20.84
C THR A 170 8.84 -4.24 -22.05
N GLY A 171 8.94 -2.91 -21.87
CA GLY A 171 8.68 -1.97 -22.95
C GLY A 171 7.20 -1.70 -23.25
N THR A 172 6.27 -2.38 -22.56
CA THR A 172 4.83 -2.17 -22.76
C THR A 172 4.43 -0.72 -22.43
N PRO A 173 3.64 -0.04 -23.30
CA PRO A 173 3.13 1.31 -23.03
C PRO A 173 2.37 1.38 -21.71
N THR A 174 2.44 2.54 -21.03
CA THR A 174 1.81 2.69 -19.72
C THR A 174 0.77 3.81 -19.69
N LEU A 175 -0.28 3.62 -18.90
CA LEU A 175 -1.23 4.64 -18.46
C LEU A 175 -1.15 4.78 -16.94
N LEU A 176 -1.21 6.02 -16.46
CA LEU A 176 -1.12 6.33 -15.05
C LEU A 176 -2.46 6.82 -14.52
N CYS A 177 -3.16 6.01 -13.72
CA CYS A 177 -4.44 6.37 -13.09
C CYS A 177 -4.23 6.52 -11.58
N MET A 178 -3.49 7.55 -11.17
CA MET A 178 -3.02 7.75 -9.80
C MET A 178 -3.15 9.21 -9.37
N PRO A 179 -3.41 9.48 -8.07
CA PRO A 179 -3.55 10.84 -7.57
C PRO A 179 -2.24 11.64 -7.71
N ILE A 180 -2.41 12.96 -7.86
CA ILE A 180 -1.33 13.95 -7.74
C ILE A 180 -1.09 14.35 -6.26
N LEU A 181 -0.12 15.25 -6.04
CA LEU A 181 0.13 15.81 -4.71
C LEU A 181 -1.15 16.37 -4.06
N PRO A 182 -1.38 16.13 -2.75
CA PRO A 182 -0.40 15.70 -1.73
C PRO A 182 -0.01 14.21 -1.75
N SER A 183 -0.73 13.34 -2.45
CA SER A 183 -0.26 11.97 -2.65
C SER A 183 0.91 11.95 -3.63
N ALA A 184 2.06 11.41 -3.25
CA ALA A 184 3.19 11.31 -4.18
C ALA A 184 3.17 10.03 -5.04
N ALA A 185 2.12 9.21 -4.93
CA ALA A 185 2.05 7.92 -5.62
C ALA A 185 2.13 8.10 -7.15
N GLY A 186 1.38 9.04 -7.74
CA GLY A 186 1.46 9.33 -9.17
C GLY A 186 2.83 9.86 -9.60
N LEU A 187 3.44 10.78 -8.84
CA LEU A 187 4.79 11.27 -9.12
C LEU A 187 5.86 10.18 -9.04
N ALA A 188 5.75 9.27 -8.06
CA ALA A 188 6.67 8.16 -7.93
C ALA A 188 6.60 7.23 -9.16
N MET A 189 5.39 6.84 -9.58
CA MET A 189 5.19 6.00 -10.76
C MET A 189 5.62 6.70 -12.05
N LEU A 190 5.38 8.00 -12.18
CA LEU A 190 5.85 8.81 -13.31
C LEU A 190 7.38 8.77 -13.42
N LEU A 191 8.09 9.00 -12.31
CA LEU A 191 9.55 9.00 -12.28
C LEU A 191 10.14 7.62 -12.52
N GLN A 192 9.52 6.57 -12.00
CA GLN A 192 9.97 5.18 -12.19
C GLN A 192 9.77 4.72 -13.63
N SER A 193 8.58 4.95 -14.20
CA SER A 193 8.28 4.64 -15.60
C SER A 193 9.17 5.42 -16.57
N SER A 194 9.43 6.71 -16.28
CA SER A 194 10.35 7.52 -17.09
C SER A 194 11.80 7.02 -17.02
N LYS A 195 12.24 6.50 -15.87
CA LYS A 195 13.57 5.90 -15.71
C LYS A 195 13.74 4.60 -16.50
N MET A 196 12.64 3.86 -16.69
CA MET A 196 12.58 2.68 -17.56
C MET A 196 12.46 3.06 -19.05
N ARG A 197 12.39 4.35 -19.39
CA ARG A 197 12.13 4.92 -20.73
C ARG A 197 10.76 4.56 -21.32
N VAL A 198 9.79 4.28 -20.46
CA VAL A 198 8.39 4.07 -20.83
C VAL A 198 7.50 5.07 -20.08
N PRO A 199 7.70 6.40 -20.26
CA PRO A 199 6.85 7.39 -19.60
C PRO A 199 5.37 7.13 -19.95
N PRO A 200 4.43 7.35 -19.01
CA PRO A 200 3.03 7.13 -19.28
C PRO A 200 2.54 7.95 -20.47
N ARG A 201 1.69 7.37 -21.31
CA ARG A 201 1.08 8.08 -22.45
C ARG A 201 0.14 9.18 -21.96
N ARG A 202 -0.62 8.89 -20.90
CA ARG A 202 -1.53 9.82 -20.21
C ARG A 202 -1.48 9.60 -18.70
N TRP A 203 -1.83 10.65 -17.97
CA TRP A 203 -1.93 10.61 -16.51
C TRP A 203 -3.30 11.13 -16.06
N PHE A 204 -4.15 10.23 -15.57
CA PHE A 204 -5.44 10.52 -14.97
C PHE A 204 -5.33 10.58 -13.45
N SER A 205 -5.77 11.68 -12.85
CA SER A 205 -5.83 11.84 -11.39
C SER A 205 -7.28 11.69 -10.93
N PRO A 206 -7.63 10.61 -10.18
CA PRO A 206 -9.00 10.27 -9.78
C PRO A 206 -9.56 11.14 -8.63
N VAL A 207 -9.07 12.37 -8.47
CA VAL A 207 -9.46 13.29 -7.40
C VAL A 207 -10.39 14.33 -7.98
N GLN A 208 -11.63 14.36 -7.51
CA GLN A 208 -12.65 15.33 -7.94
C GLN A 208 -12.16 16.75 -7.63
N SER A 209 -12.05 17.60 -8.66
CA SER A 209 -11.52 18.98 -8.56
C SER A 209 -12.36 19.90 -7.64
N ARG A 210 -13.61 19.50 -7.35
CA ARG A 210 -14.59 20.26 -6.58
C ARG A 210 -14.51 20.03 -5.06
N THR A 211 -13.98 18.89 -4.61
CA THR A 211 -14.03 18.45 -3.19
C THR A 211 -12.70 18.67 -2.47
N ILE A 212 -11.59 18.67 -3.22
CA ILE A 212 -10.24 18.99 -2.71
C ILE A 212 -9.53 19.80 -3.79
N LYS A 213 -9.29 21.09 -3.57
CA LYS A 213 -8.29 21.85 -4.34
C LYS A 213 -6.96 21.70 -3.61
N PRO A 214 -6.00 20.87 -4.07
CA PRO A 214 -4.65 20.93 -3.52
C PRO A 214 -4.16 22.38 -3.57
N ALA A 215 -3.46 22.83 -2.52
CA ALA A 215 -2.87 24.15 -2.51
C ALA A 215 -2.10 24.39 -3.81
N LEU A 216 -2.18 25.61 -4.36
CA LEU A 216 -1.56 25.97 -5.65
C LEU A 216 -0.09 25.53 -5.72
N SER A 217 0.64 25.65 -4.60
CA SER A 217 2.02 25.20 -4.44
C SER A 217 2.24 23.70 -4.74
N LYS A 218 1.29 22.82 -4.40
CA LYS A 218 1.37 21.37 -4.67
C LYS A 218 1.10 21.04 -6.14
N ARG A 219 0.19 21.78 -6.77
CA ARG A 219 -0.07 21.68 -8.21
C ARG A 219 1.15 22.14 -9.00
N LEU A 220 1.72 23.29 -8.64
CA LEU A 220 2.93 23.83 -9.25
C LEU A 220 4.13 22.90 -9.06
N ALA A 221 4.30 22.27 -7.89
CA ALA A 221 5.37 21.30 -7.67
C ALA A 221 5.23 20.06 -8.58
N THR A 222 4.00 19.59 -8.82
CA THR A 222 3.74 18.48 -9.76
C THR A 222 4.09 18.88 -11.18
N LEU A 223 3.60 20.05 -11.63
CA LEU A 223 3.90 20.57 -12.96
C LEU A 223 5.40 20.83 -13.16
N TYR A 224 6.08 21.35 -12.15
CA TYR A 224 7.53 21.56 -12.17
C TYR A 224 8.29 20.28 -12.51
N VAL A 225 7.95 19.15 -11.87
CA VAL A 225 8.59 17.85 -12.17
C VAL A 225 8.30 17.42 -13.61
N VAL A 226 7.05 17.59 -14.09
CA VAL A 226 6.64 17.25 -15.46
C VAL A 226 7.44 18.06 -16.49
N TYR A 227 7.47 19.39 -16.35
CA TYR A 227 8.17 20.26 -17.30
C TYR A 227 9.70 20.08 -17.24
N ALA A 228 10.27 19.90 -16.04
CA ALA A 228 11.68 19.58 -15.91
C ALA A 228 12.02 18.24 -16.57
N GLY A 229 11.16 17.22 -16.42
CA GLY A 229 11.31 15.94 -17.10
C GLY A 229 11.30 16.07 -18.62
N ARG A 230 10.36 16.86 -19.17
CA ARG A 230 10.29 17.17 -20.61
C ARG A 230 11.55 17.86 -21.11
N LEU A 231 12.03 18.86 -20.38
CA LEU A 231 13.27 19.57 -20.70
C LEU A 231 14.49 18.63 -20.76
N PHE A 232 14.47 17.55 -19.97
CA PHE A 232 15.54 16.55 -19.93
C PHE A 232 15.26 15.29 -20.77
N GLY A 233 14.30 15.36 -21.71
CA GLY A 233 14.08 14.32 -22.73
C GLY A 233 13.09 13.22 -22.36
N ALA A 234 12.38 13.32 -21.23
CA ALA A 234 11.30 12.39 -20.88
C ALA A 234 9.94 12.97 -21.27
N ALA A 235 9.17 12.25 -22.10
CA ALA A 235 7.83 12.64 -22.53
C ALA A 235 6.77 12.49 -21.42
N MET A 236 6.97 13.17 -20.28
CA MET A 236 6.10 13.11 -19.12
C MET A 236 4.76 13.82 -19.40
N PRO A 237 3.60 13.16 -19.27
CA PRO A 237 2.31 13.78 -19.48
C PRO A 237 1.93 14.69 -18.30
N SER A 238 1.14 15.73 -18.59
CA SER A 238 0.53 16.52 -17.52
C SER A 238 -0.66 15.76 -16.94
N PRO A 239 -0.97 15.90 -15.63
CA PRO A 239 -2.11 15.22 -15.04
C PRO A 239 -3.44 15.83 -15.52
N GLU A 240 -4.37 14.96 -15.86
CA GLU A 240 -5.76 15.25 -16.24
C GLU A 240 -6.68 14.82 -15.10
N TYR A 241 -7.57 15.70 -14.65
CA TYR A 241 -8.49 15.36 -13.56
C TYR A 241 -9.70 14.63 -14.13
N VAL A 242 -9.92 13.41 -13.67
CA VAL A 242 -11.07 12.58 -14.05
C VAL A 242 -11.85 12.26 -12.79
N SER A 243 -13.17 12.48 -12.80
CA SER A 243 -14.02 12.01 -11.70
C SER A 243 -13.96 10.49 -11.66
N GLY A 244 -13.83 9.88 -10.47
CA GLY A 244 -13.84 8.42 -10.34
C GLY A 244 -15.08 7.77 -10.95
N GLU A 245 -16.20 8.50 -11.02
CA GLU A 245 -17.48 8.05 -11.61
C GLU A 245 -17.50 8.02 -13.14
N HIS A 246 -16.62 8.77 -13.81
CA HIS A 246 -16.59 8.86 -15.26
C HIS A 246 -15.34 8.17 -15.81
N THR A 247 -15.31 6.84 -15.73
CA THR A 247 -14.17 6.01 -16.22
C THR A 247 -14.11 5.93 -17.75
N GLN A 248 -15.11 6.44 -18.47
CA GLN A 248 -15.18 6.39 -19.94
C GLN A 248 -13.91 6.93 -20.62
N GLN A 249 -13.41 8.10 -20.20
CA GLN A 249 -12.20 8.69 -20.78
C GLN A 249 -10.95 7.80 -20.60
N ILE A 250 -10.89 7.07 -19.48
CA ILE A 250 -9.80 6.13 -19.19
C ILE A 250 -9.95 4.89 -20.07
N VAL A 251 -11.17 4.36 -20.21
CA VAL A 251 -11.47 3.20 -21.06
C VAL A 251 -11.18 3.52 -22.53
N GLU A 252 -11.55 4.70 -23.03
CA GLU A 252 -11.26 5.13 -24.40
C GLU A 252 -9.75 5.28 -24.64
N ALA A 253 -9.03 5.90 -23.70
CA ALA A 253 -7.57 6.03 -23.79
C ALA A 253 -6.87 4.68 -23.76
N LEU A 254 -7.32 3.77 -22.89
CA LEU A 254 -6.80 2.40 -22.81
C LEU A 254 -7.03 1.64 -24.11
N ASN A 255 -8.26 1.66 -24.65
CA ASN A 255 -8.56 1.03 -25.93
C ASN A 255 -7.76 1.62 -27.09
N ALA A 256 -7.51 2.94 -27.10
CA ALA A 256 -6.68 3.57 -28.11
C ALA A 256 -5.25 3.00 -28.11
N VAL A 257 -4.64 2.82 -26.94
CA VAL A 257 -3.31 2.22 -26.80
C VAL A 257 -3.33 0.73 -27.14
N LEU A 258 -4.36 -0.03 -26.72
CA LEU A 258 -4.47 -1.45 -27.01
C LEU A 258 -4.57 -1.74 -28.51
N ARG A 259 -5.20 -0.85 -29.30
CA ARG A 259 -5.26 -0.96 -30.77
C ARG A 259 -3.90 -0.86 -31.46
N GLU A 260 -2.88 -0.34 -30.79
CA GLU A 260 -1.50 -0.32 -31.30
C GLU A 260 -0.83 -1.72 -31.23
N GLY A 261 -1.46 -2.70 -30.58
CA GLY A 261 -1.02 -4.11 -30.55
C GLY A 261 0.05 -4.46 -29.51
N ASN A 262 0.62 -3.48 -28.79
CA ASN A 262 1.73 -3.68 -27.85
C ASN A 262 1.29 -3.96 -26.40
N GLY A 263 -0.02 -4.15 -26.16
CA GLY A 263 -0.60 -4.19 -24.82
C GLY A 263 -0.55 -2.84 -24.09
N CYS A 264 -1.01 -2.81 -22.84
CA CYS A 264 -0.94 -1.62 -22.01
C CYS A 264 -0.86 -1.96 -20.52
N ILE A 265 0.09 -1.36 -19.80
CA ILE A 265 0.14 -1.40 -18.34
C ILE A 265 -0.68 -0.23 -17.79
N VAL A 266 -1.53 -0.47 -16.79
CA VAL A 266 -2.29 0.58 -16.12
C VAL A 266 -1.98 0.60 -14.63
N TYR A 267 -1.37 1.67 -14.13
CA TYR A 267 -1.17 1.87 -12.70
C TYR A 267 -2.44 2.43 -12.07
N ALA A 268 -3.06 1.71 -11.15
CA ALA A 268 -4.29 2.12 -10.47
C ALA A 268 -4.41 1.47 -9.07
N SER A 269 -5.38 1.87 -8.25
CA SER A 269 -5.76 1.06 -7.08
C SER A 269 -6.65 -0.11 -7.51
N PRO A 270 -6.71 -1.22 -6.75
CA PRO A 270 -7.59 -2.35 -7.05
C PRO A 270 -9.04 -1.95 -7.35
N ASN A 271 -9.65 -1.10 -6.53
CA ASN A 271 -11.02 -0.67 -6.78
C ASN A 271 -11.16 0.22 -8.03
N LEU A 272 -10.18 1.08 -8.33
CA LEU A 272 -10.22 1.86 -9.57
C LEU A 272 -10.05 0.96 -10.81
N SER A 273 -9.19 -0.06 -10.74
CA SER A 273 -9.06 -1.08 -11.78
C SER A 273 -10.40 -1.76 -12.06
N VAL A 274 -11.11 -2.19 -11.01
CA VAL A 274 -12.44 -2.79 -11.12
C VAL A 274 -13.45 -1.84 -11.78
N ARG A 275 -13.51 -0.57 -11.36
CA ARG A 275 -14.41 0.43 -11.98
C ARG A 275 -14.10 0.70 -13.44
N ILE A 276 -12.83 0.68 -13.84
CA ILE A 276 -12.42 0.78 -15.26
C ILE A 276 -12.93 -0.44 -16.03
N CYS A 277 -12.79 -1.65 -15.46
CA CYS A 277 -13.27 -2.89 -16.09
C CYS A 277 -14.80 -2.94 -16.20
N GLN A 278 -15.53 -2.50 -15.17
CA GLN A 278 -16.98 -2.35 -15.20
C GLN A 278 -17.41 -1.36 -16.29
N GLY A 279 -16.74 -0.21 -16.37
CA GLY A 279 -16.96 0.76 -17.45
C GLY A 279 -16.75 0.14 -18.83
N ALA A 280 -15.64 -0.59 -19.03
CA ALA A 280 -15.37 -1.28 -20.28
C ALA A 280 -16.47 -2.30 -20.63
N ARG A 281 -16.95 -3.08 -19.65
CA ARG A 281 -18.03 -4.05 -19.85
C ARG A 281 -19.34 -3.36 -20.25
N ALA A 282 -19.70 -2.25 -19.60
CA ALA A 282 -20.89 -1.48 -19.93
C ALA A 282 -20.88 -0.93 -21.36
N PHE A 283 -19.69 -0.65 -21.90
CA PHE A 283 -19.49 -0.22 -23.30
C PHE A 283 -19.22 -1.38 -24.28
N GLY A 284 -19.36 -2.64 -23.85
CA GLY A 284 -19.09 -3.81 -24.69
C GLY A 284 -17.65 -3.91 -25.18
N ARG A 285 -16.67 -3.41 -24.39
CA ARG A 285 -15.24 -3.41 -24.74
C ARG A 285 -14.49 -4.51 -24.00
N SER A 286 -13.71 -5.30 -24.74
CA SER A 286 -12.67 -6.16 -24.15
C SER A 286 -11.44 -5.33 -23.80
N LEU A 287 -10.79 -5.67 -22.69
CA LEU A 287 -9.50 -5.12 -22.27
C LEU A 287 -8.37 -6.16 -22.40
N THR A 288 -8.51 -7.11 -23.33
CA THR A 288 -7.44 -8.08 -23.65
C THR A 288 -6.15 -7.34 -24.00
N GLY A 289 -5.05 -7.74 -23.37
CA GLY A 289 -3.75 -7.05 -23.50
C GLY A 289 -3.51 -5.94 -22.47
N ALA A 290 -4.50 -5.59 -21.64
CA ALA A 290 -4.31 -4.71 -20.50
C ALA A 290 -3.78 -5.48 -19.28
N THR A 291 -2.79 -4.94 -18.59
CA THR A 291 -2.34 -5.42 -17.27
C THR A 291 -2.37 -4.30 -16.25
N PHE A 292 -3.17 -4.45 -15.20
CA PHE A 292 -3.21 -3.52 -14.08
C PHE A 292 -2.09 -3.80 -13.08
N ILE A 293 -1.33 -2.78 -12.70
CA ILE A 293 -0.48 -2.81 -11.50
C ILE A 293 -1.30 -2.18 -10.38
N ALA A 294 -1.79 -3.01 -9.48
CA ALA A 294 -2.79 -2.64 -8.49
C ALA A 294 -2.22 -2.67 -7.07
N GLY A 295 -2.21 -1.52 -6.38
CA GLY A 295 -1.64 -1.44 -5.03
C GLY A 295 -2.30 -0.43 -4.11
N GLY A 296 -2.02 -0.58 -2.82
CA GLY A 296 -2.48 0.32 -1.76
C GLY A 296 -3.90 0.08 -1.26
N GLU A 297 -4.56 -0.97 -1.74
CA GLU A 297 -5.80 -1.57 -1.20
C GLU A 297 -5.64 -3.10 -1.32
N PRO A 298 -6.38 -3.92 -0.55
CA PRO A 298 -6.37 -5.36 -0.74
C PRO A 298 -6.89 -5.78 -2.12
N LEU A 299 -6.15 -6.67 -2.79
CA LEU A 299 -6.58 -7.34 -4.02
C LEU A 299 -7.27 -8.66 -3.65
N THR A 300 -8.59 -8.64 -3.56
CA THR A 300 -9.40 -9.82 -3.20
C THR A 300 -9.66 -10.72 -4.42
N VAL A 301 -10.13 -11.93 -4.15
CA VAL A 301 -10.51 -12.90 -5.20
C VAL A 301 -11.62 -12.32 -6.07
N ALA A 302 -12.63 -11.67 -5.48
CA ALA A 302 -13.69 -11.00 -6.23
C ALA A 302 -13.16 -9.92 -7.18
N LYS A 303 -12.31 -8.99 -6.70
CA LYS A 303 -11.73 -7.94 -7.55
C LYS A 303 -10.90 -8.51 -8.69
N ARG A 304 -10.09 -9.55 -8.42
CA ARG A 304 -9.31 -10.24 -9.44
C ARG A 304 -10.22 -10.83 -10.53
N LYS A 305 -11.26 -11.57 -10.14
CA LYS A 305 -12.24 -12.14 -11.09
C LYS A 305 -12.96 -11.07 -11.91
N GLU A 306 -13.34 -9.95 -11.29
CA GLU A 306 -13.96 -8.82 -12.00
C GLU A 306 -13.03 -8.22 -13.06
N ILE A 307 -11.74 -8.06 -12.77
CA ILE A 307 -10.75 -7.58 -13.75
C ILE A 307 -10.56 -8.61 -14.87
N GLU A 308 -10.42 -9.89 -14.52
CA GLU A 308 -10.15 -10.97 -15.48
C GLU A 308 -11.34 -11.23 -16.42
N SER A 309 -12.57 -10.97 -15.97
CA SER A 309 -13.79 -11.16 -16.76
C SER A 309 -13.89 -10.31 -18.04
N VAL A 310 -13.10 -9.24 -18.17
CA VAL A 310 -13.02 -8.41 -19.39
C VAL A 310 -11.76 -8.70 -20.21
N GLY A 311 -11.01 -9.74 -19.85
CA GLY A 311 -9.76 -10.16 -20.53
C GLY A 311 -8.50 -9.44 -20.03
N ALA A 312 -8.60 -8.58 -19.01
CA ALA A 312 -7.45 -7.90 -18.42
C ALA A 312 -6.73 -8.78 -17.39
N ARG A 313 -5.46 -8.49 -17.12
CA ARG A 313 -4.66 -9.10 -16.05
C ARG A 313 -4.45 -8.14 -14.90
N VAL A 314 -4.13 -8.66 -13.71
CA VAL A 314 -3.74 -7.83 -12.56
C VAL A 314 -2.52 -8.39 -11.83
N ILE A 315 -1.56 -7.51 -11.54
CA ILE A 315 -0.39 -7.77 -10.72
C ILE A 315 -0.56 -6.95 -9.44
N GLY A 316 -0.64 -7.65 -8.31
CA GLY A 316 -0.72 -7.02 -6.99
C GLY A 316 0.58 -6.32 -6.61
N GLN A 317 0.46 -5.21 -5.90
CA GLN A 317 1.60 -4.50 -5.32
C GLN A 317 1.32 -4.18 -3.87
N TYR A 318 2.06 -4.83 -2.97
CA TYR A 318 1.95 -4.59 -1.53
C TYR A 318 2.90 -3.48 -1.11
N ALA A 319 2.38 -2.47 -0.42
CA ALA A 319 3.13 -1.30 0.02
C ALA A 319 2.44 -0.59 1.19
N PHE A 320 3.23 0.02 2.08
CA PHE A 320 2.75 0.92 3.13
C PHE A 320 3.65 2.14 3.28
N ALA A 321 3.14 3.22 3.88
CA ALA A 321 3.77 4.54 3.80
C ALA A 321 5.16 4.61 4.44
N GLU A 322 5.38 3.89 5.53
CA GLU A 322 6.62 3.96 6.32
C GLU A 322 7.77 3.14 5.75
N CYS A 323 7.47 2.15 4.91
CA CYS A 323 8.44 1.34 4.19
C CYS A 323 8.57 1.76 2.72
N GLY A 324 7.44 1.84 2.01
CA GLY A 324 7.40 1.85 0.55
C GLY A 324 6.83 0.54 0.01
N ILE A 325 7.32 0.14 -1.16
CA ILE A 325 6.94 -1.12 -1.80
C ILE A 325 7.58 -2.27 -1.03
N VAL A 326 6.76 -3.21 -0.60
CA VAL A 326 7.17 -4.45 0.09
C VAL A 326 7.38 -5.57 -0.91
N GLY A 327 6.49 -5.66 -1.91
CA GLY A 327 6.50 -6.78 -2.84
C GLY A 327 5.63 -6.56 -4.08
N PHE A 328 5.84 -7.46 -5.05
CA PHE A 328 5.09 -7.51 -6.30
C PHE A 328 4.50 -8.90 -6.55
N GLY A 329 3.37 -8.93 -7.24
CA GLY A 329 2.65 -10.16 -7.57
C GLY A 329 3.52 -11.17 -8.29
N CYS A 330 3.31 -12.45 -8.02
CA CYS A 330 4.02 -13.54 -8.67
C CYS A 330 3.60 -13.71 -10.14
N ALA A 331 4.59 -14.02 -11.00
CA ALA A 331 4.38 -14.32 -12.42
C ALA A 331 4.27 -15.84 -12.72
N GLY A 332 4.49 -16.69 -11.72
CA GLY A 332 4.45 -18.15 -11.82
C GLY A 332 3.23 -18.72 -11.12
N GLU A 333 3.42 -19.85 -10.43
CA GLU A 333 2.35 -20.50 -9.67
C GLU A 333 1.97 -19.68 -8.43
N THR A 334 0.67 -19.42 -8.28
CA THR A 334 0.10 -18.60 -7.19
C THR A 334 -0.81 -19.43 -6.30
N HIS A 335 -0.69 -19.24 -4.98
CA HIS A 335 -1.54 -19.88 -3.97
C HIS A 335 -2.72 -19.00 -3.53
N ALA A 336 -2.69 -17.70 -3.85
CA ALA A 336 -3.77 -16.75 -3.56
C ALA A 336 -3.85 -15.60 -4.57
N ALA A 337 -4.95 -14.86 -4.55
CA ALA A 337 -5.16 -13.72 -5.45
C ALA A 337 -4.16 -12.57 -5.24
N ASP A 338 -3.61 -12.42 -4.03
CA ASP A 338 -2.65 -11.39 -3.63
C ASP A 338 -1.23 -11.94 -3.39
N ASP A 339 -0.93 -13.10 -3.98
CA ASP A 339 0.36 -13.77 -3.85
C ASP A 339 1.53 -12.91 -4.39
N THR A 340 2.41 -12.50 -3.48
CA THR A 340 3.38 -11.44 -3.68
C THR A 340 4.78 -11.87 -3.27
N HIS A 341 5.75 -11.73 -4.15
CA HIS A 341 7.17 -11.85 -3.81
C HIS A 341 7.61 -10.68 -2.92
N LEU A 342 8.21 -10.99 -1.77
CA LEU A 342 8.90 -10.00 -0.94
C LEU A 342 10.16 -9.49 -1.64
N ILE A 343 10.39 -8.17 -1.62
CA ILE A 343 11.65 -7.55 -2.08
C ILE A 343 12.72 -7.77 -1.01
N ARG A 344 13.25 -8.99 -0.96
CA ARG A 344 14.23 -9.47 0.05
C ARG A 344 15.54 -8.68 0.05
N SER A 345 15.86 -8.02 -1.06
CA SER A 345 17.06 -7.16 -1.21
C SER A 345 17.00 -5.89 -0.36
N SER A 346 15.82 -5.47 0.10
CA SER A 346 15.67 -4.27 0.95
C SER A 346 14.92 -4.49 2.25
N LEU A 347 14.28 -5.65 2.41
CA LEU A 347 13.39 -5.92 3.54
C LEU A 347 13.57 -7.34 4.06
N ALA A 348 13.41 -7.48 5.37
CA ALA A 348 13.11 -8.74 6.02
C ALA A 348 11.74 -8.64 6.68
N VAL A 349 11.05 -9.77 6.78
CA VAL A 349 9.76 -9.88 7.46
C VAL A 349 9.73 -11.16 8.27
N ILE A 350 9.31 -11.05 9.52
CA ILE A 350 8.97 -12.17 10.40
C ILE A 350 7.54 -11.94 10.92
N GLN A 351 7.00 -12.90 11.65
CA GLN A 351 5.67 -12.78 12.24
C GLN A 351 5.70 -12.73 13.77
N ARG A 352 4.64 -12.18 14.34
CA ARG A 352 4.38 -12.24 15.78
C ARG A 352 2.90 -12.53 15.99
N ARG A 353 2.61 -13.58 16.76
CA ARG A 353 1.24 -13.86 17.22
C ARG A 353 0.75 -12.69 18.06
N ARG A 354 -0.37 -12.12 17.66
CA ARG A 354 -1.02 -10.98 18.29
C ARG A 354 -2.47 -11.33 18.57
N GLU A 355 -2.87 -11.24 19.83
CA GLU A 355 -4.29 -11.31 20.18
C GLU A 355 -5.01 -10.07 19.66
N THR A 356 -6.10 -10.28 18.92
CA THR A 356 -6.97 -9.19 18.51
C THR A 356 -7.91 -8.85 19.66
N PRO A 357 -8.15 -7.55 19.94
CA PRO A 357 -9.08 -7.16 21.00
C PRO A 357 -10.50 -7.66 20.73
N PHE A 358 -11.23 -7.95 21.81
CA PHE A 358 -12.67 -8.26 21.80
C PHE A 358 -13.08 -9.54 21.06
N GLY A 359 -12.22 -10.57 21.01
CA GLY A 359 -12.64 -11.92 20.60
C GLY A 359 -12.51 -12.25 19.11
N GLY A 360 -11.77 -11.45 18.33
CA GLY A 360 -11.41 -11.78 16.95
C GLY A 360 -10.32 -12.86 16.79
N GLY A 361 -9.94 -13.53 17.89
CA GLY A 361 -8.86 -14.52 17.92
C GLY A 361 -7.46 -13.91 17.79
N SER A 362 -6.47 -14.74 17.49
CA SER A 362 -5.08 -14.34 17.30
C SER A 362 -4.71 -14.27 15.83
N VAL A 363 -3.95 -13.26 15.42
CA VAL A 363 -3.38 -13.12 14.07
C VAL A 363 -1.86 -13.14 14.11
N ASP A 364 -1.25 -13.60 13.02
CA ASP A 364 0.21 -13.56 12.85
C ASP A 364 0.64 -12.27 12.13
N ALA A 365 0.77 -11.21 12.93
CA ALA A 365 1.11 -9.87 12.46
C ALA A 365 2.51 -9.82 11.85
N PHE A 366 2.67 -9.11 10.73
CA PHE A 366 3.97 -8.91 10.10
C PHE A 366 4.82 -7.91 10.87
N LEU A 367 6.09 -8.27 11.08
CA LEU A 367 7.13 -7.39 11.61
C LEU A 367 8.18 -7.16 10.52
N PHE A 368 8.29 -5.91 10.05
CA PHE A 368 9.22 -5.52 9.00
C PHE A 368 10.53 -4.96 9.56
N THR A 369 11.62 -5.27 8.87
CA THR A 369 12.96 -4.74 9.13
C THR A 369 13.55 -4.19 7.84
N SER A 370 14.05 -2.95 7.90
CA SER A 370 14.74 -2.29 6.78
C SER A 370 16.15 -2.86 6.63
N LEU A 371 16.58 -3.13 5.39
CA LEU A 371 17.95 -3.58 5.08
C LEU A 371 18.76 -2.51 4.33
N LEU A 372 18.07 -1.54 3.72
CA LEU A 372 18.70 -0.44 2.99
C LEU A 372 18.23 0.92 3.52
N ASP A 373 19.06 1.94 3.31
CA ASP A 373 18.78 3.35 3.65
C ASP A 373 17.73 4.03 2.75
N LYS A 374 16.89 3.26 2.06
CA LYS A 374 15.91 3.75 1.08
C LYS A 374 14.49 3.90 1.65
N THR A 375 14.20 3.35 2.83
CA THR A 375 12.89 3.45 3.47
C THR A 375 12.68 4.82 4.15
N PRO A 376 11.47 5.41 4.17
CA PRO A 376 11.18 6.66 4.88
C PRO A 376 11.46 6.61 6.37
N LYS A 377 11.17 5.44 6.97
CA LYS A 377 11.39 5.15 8.37
C LYS A 377 12.39 4.02 8.50
N ILE A 378 13.17 4.03 9.57
CA ILE A 378 14.00 2.90 9.96
C ILE A 378 13.10 1.91 10.68
N LEU A 379 13.06 0.67 10.19
CA LEU A 379 12.25 -0.41 10.73
C LEU A 379 13.17 -1.50 11.30
N LEU A 380 12.91 -1.94 12.51
CA LEU A 380 13.49 -3.14 13.12
C LEU A 380 12.40 -3.86 13.88
N ASN A 381 11.94 -5.00 13.35
CA ASN A 381 10.81 -5.76 13.88
C ASN A 381 9.58 -4.86 14.15
N ALA A 382 9.22 -4.02 13.20
CA ALA A 382 8.13 -3.05 13.34
C ALA A 382 6.85 -3.55 12.66
N GLU A 383 5.72 -3.55 13.38
CA GLU A 383 4.42 -3.87 12.83
C GLU A 383 3.95 -2.82 11.80
N SER A 384 3.37 -3.27 10.69
CA SER A 384 2.69 -2.38 9.73
C SER A 384 1.21 -2.14 10.06
N GLY A 385 0.61 -2.99 10.89
CA GLY A 385 -0.85 -3.11 11.02
C GLY A 385 -1.47 -4.18 10.11
N ASP A 386 -0.64 -4.95 9.43
CA ASP A 386 -1.05 -6.04 8.53
C ASP A 386 -0.59 -7.40 9.04
N TYR A 387 -1.26 -8.44 8.56
CA TYR A 387 -0.98 -9.85 8.78
C TYR A 387 -1.26 -10.65 7.50
N GLY A 388 -0.86 -11.91 7.49
CA GLY A 388 -1.09 -12.82 6.37
C GLY A 388 -0.24 -14.07 6.52
N SER A 389 0.02 -14.77 5.44
CA SER A 389 0.88 -15.95 5.44
C SER A 389 2.23 -15.61 4.82
N ILE A 390 3.31 -16.15 5.39
CA ILE A 390 4.64 -16.14 4.80
C ILE A 390 4.96 -17.57 4.37
N GLU A 391 5.33 -17.73 3.11
CA GLU A 391 5.75 -19.02 2.56
C GLU A 391 7.10 -18.86 1.86
N THR A 392 7.98 -19.84 1.97
CA THR A 392 9.20 -19.91 1.16
C THR A 392 9.04 -21.01 0.14
N ARG A 393 9.01 -20.65 -1.15
CA ARG A 393 8.85 -21.64 -2.23
C ARG A 393 9.45 -21.17 -3.55
N MET A 394 9.65 -22.14 -4.45
CA MET A 394 10.03 -21.90 -5.84
C MET A 394 8.79 -21.97 -6.72
N CYS A 395 8.27 -20.81 -7.15
CA CYS A 395 7.06 -20.69 -7.97
C CYS A 395 7.29 -20.81 -9.48
N GLY A 396 8.53 -21.07 -9.93
CA GLY A 396 8.89 -21.24 -11.33
C GLY A 396 9.04 -19.94 -12.16
N CYS A 397 8.83 -18.76 -11.57
CA CYS A 397 9.02 -17.49 -12.29
C CYS A 397 10.44 -16.90 -12.15
N GLU A 398 10.76 -15.95 -13.03
CA GLU A 398 12.08 -15.27 -13.03
C GLU A 398 12.43 -14.62 -11.68
N LEU A 399 11.46 -14.03 -10.97
CA LEU A 399 11.70 -13.44 -9.64
C LEU A 399 12.14 -14.50 -8.62
N GLY A 400 11.52 -15.68 -8.65
CA GLY A 400 11.91 -16.83 -7.82
C GLY A 400 13.34 -17.28 -8.11
N THR A 401 13.69 -17.42 -9.40
CA THR A 401 15.04 -17.77 -9.85
C THR A 401 16.10 -16.74 -9.42
N LEU A 402 15.73 -15.45 -9.36
CA LEU A 402 16.61 -14.38 -8.87
C LEU A 402 16.79 -14.38 -7.34
N GLY A 403 16.04 -15.20 -6.59
CA GLY A 403 16.18 -15.36 -5.14
C GLY A 403 15.07 -14.69 -4.32
N PHE A 404 14.01 -14.17 -4.96
CA PHE A 404 12.83 -13.65 -4.26
C PHE A 404 11.90 -14.78 -3.79
N VAL A 405 12.42 -15.80 -3.12
CA VAL A 405 11.67 -17.04 -2.80
C VAL A 405 10.66 -16.91 -1.65
N GLN A 406 10.63 -15.77 -0.95
CA GLN A 406 9.65 -15.51 0.10
C GLN A 406 8.40 -14.87 -0.49
N HIS A 407 7.27 -15.52 -0.29
CA HIS A 407 5.95 -15.10 -0.72
C HIS A 407 5.11 -14.65 0.47
N LEU A 408 4.39 -13.55 0.27
CA LEU A 408 3.37 -13.04 1.16
C LEU A 408 2.02 -13.18 0.48
N HIS A 409 1.04 -13.78 1.16
CA HIS A 409 -0.31 -13.91 0.60
C HIS A 409 -1.38 -13.82 1.69
N THR A 410 -2.64 -13.69 1.27
CA THR A 410 -3.78 -13.45 2.17
C THR A 410 -3.51 -12.25 3.09
N ILE A 411 -2.95 -11.19 2.50
CA ILE A 411 -2.47 -10.00 3.21
C ILE A 411 -3.66 -9.14 3.60
N ARG A 412 -3.84 -8.93 4.90
CA ARG A 412 -5.01 -8.23 5.45
C ARG A 412 -4.57 -7.27 6.54
N SER A 413 -5.29 -6.18 6.67
CA SER A 413 -5.12 -5.29 7.82
C SER A 413 -6.00 -5.77 8.95
N PHE A 414 -5.47 -5.78 10.18
CA PHE A 414 -6.29 -5.96 11.39
C PHE A 414 -6.79 -4.61 11.94
N ASP A 415 -6.81 -3.56 11.10
CA ASP A 415 -7.49 -2.31 11.42
C ASP A 415 -8.93 -2.61 11.88
N LYS A 416 -9.24 -2.12 13.08
CA LYS A 416 -10.51 -2.36 13.76
C LYS A 416 -11.59 -1.49 13.13
N LEU A 417 -12.74 -2.08 12.83
CA LEU A 417 -14.00 -1.35 12.93
C LEU A 417 -14.56 -1.62 14.31
N THR A 418 -14.88 -0.58 15.07
CA THR A 418 -15.43 -0.67 16.43
C THR A 418 -16.82 -0.06 16.45
N GLY A 419 -17.83 -0.84 16.84
CA GLY A 419 -19.18 -0.35 17.11
C GLY A 419 -19.67 -0.94 18.42
N GLU A 420 -20.27 -0.11 19.30
CA GLU A 420 -20.75 -0.52 20.64
C GLU A 420 -19.68 -1.23 21.49
N GLY A 421 -18.41 -0.83 21.37
CA GLY A 421 -17.30 -1.43 22.13
C GLY A 421 -16.84 -2.82 21.64
N MET A 422 -17.37 -3.32 20.52
CA MET A 422 -17.03 -4.62 19.94
C MET A 422 -16.28 -4.46 18.61
N THR A 423 -15.32 -5.35 18.34
CA THR A 423 -14.50 -5.34 17.11
C THR A 423 -14.57 -6.69 16.41
N PHE A 424 -15.01 -6.71 15.15
CA PHE A 424 -14.84 -7.86 14.27
C PHE A 424 -13.54 -7.72 13.46
N VAL A 425 -12.96 -8.86 13.08
CA VAL A 425 -11.78 -8.89 12.20
C VAL A 425 -12.20 -8.38 10.82
N GLY A 426 -11.44 -7.42 10.28
CA GLY A 426 -11.76 -6.78 9.00
C GLY A 426 -11.85 -7.73 7.80
N THR A 427 -11.29 -8.94 7.87
CA THR A 427 -11.38 -9.95 6.80
C THR A 427 -12.79 -10.45 6.55
N ASP A 428 -13.52 -10.78 7.61
CA ASP A 428 -14.89 -11.26 7.48
C ASP A 428 -15.79 -10.14 6.93
N MET A 429 -15.56 -8.92 7.40
CA MET A 429 -16.24 -7.73 6.88
C MET A 429 -15.95 -7.47 5.40
N VAL A 430 -14.69 -7.53 4.97
CA VAL A 430 -14.34 -7.35 3.56
C VAL A 430 -14.99 -8.42 2.68
N ARG A 431 -14.99 -9.69 3.11
CA ARG A 431 -15.67 -10.78 2.38
C ARG A 431 -17.16 -10.53 2.26
N ILE A 432 -17.81 -10.10 3.34
CA ILE A 432 -19.25 -9.80 3.34
C ILE A 432 -19.54 -8.65 2.37
N ILE A 433 -18.80 -7.55 2.46
CA ILE A 433 -19.00 -6.36 1.64
C ILE A 433 -18.68 -6.61 0.15
N GLU A 434 -17.58 -7.29 -0.16
CA GLU A 434 -17.11 -7.41 -1.55
C GLU A 434 -17.62 -8.65 -2.29
N GLU A 435 -18.08 -9.69 -1.57
CA GLU A 435 -18.47 -10.96 -2.18
C GLU A 435 -19.93 -11.31 -1.88
N LEU A 436 -20.31 -11.32 -0.60
CA LEU A 436 -21.64 -11.79 -0.21
C LEU A 436 -22.76 -10.82 -0.58
N LEU A 437 -22.62 -9.53 -0.24
CA LEU A 437 -23.65 -8.54 -0.55
C LEU A 437 -23.88 -8.42 -2.06
N PRO A 438 -22.84 -8.32 -2.92
CA PRO A 438 -23.05 -8.34 -4.38
C PRO A 438 -23.74 -9.61 -4.87
N THR A 439 -23.36 -10.78 -4.34
CA THR A 439 -23.96 -12.06 -4.75
C THR A 439 -25.44 -12.14 -4.39
N ARG A 440 -25.84 -11.59 -3.23
CA ARG A 440 -27.20 -11.72 -2.71
C ARG A 440 -28.14 -10.61 -3.18
N PHE A 441 -27.64 -9.38 -3.28
CA PHE A 441 -28.46 -8.19 -3.53
C PHE A 441 -28.14 -7.53 -4.89
N GLY A 442 -27.22 -8.09 -5.68
CA GLY A 442 -26.82 -7.56 -6.98
C GLY A 442 -25.72 -6.51 -6.88
N GLY A 443 -25.26 -6.01 -8.03
CA GLY A 443 -24.12 -5.10 -8.10
C GLY A 443 -22.75 -5.81 -8.06
N CYS A 444 -21.71 -5.06 -7.74
CA CYS A 444 -20.32 -5.50 -7.75
C CYS A 444 -19.58 -5.17 -6.45
N SER A 445 -18.33 -5.64 -6.31
CA SER A 445 -17.51 -5.44 -5.10
C SER A 445 -17.25 -3.97 -4.74
N THR A 446 -17.41 -3.04 -5.68
CA THR A 446 -17.23 -1.60 -5.50
C THR A 446 -18.51 -0.84 -5.18
N ASP A 447 -19.68 -1.49 -5.23
CA ASP A 447 -20.98 -0.85 -5.02
C ASP A 447 -21.41 -0.83 -3.54
N TYR A 448 -20.67 -1.54 -2.69
CA TYR A 448 -20.90 -1.65 -1.26
C TYR A 448 -19.69 -1.12 -0.49
N GLN A 449 -19.93 -0.41 0.60
CA GLN A 449 -18.88 0.07 1.50
C GLN A 449 -19.39 0.13 2.93
N MET A 450 -18.59 -0.30 3.90
CA MET A 450 -18.86 -0.09 5.31
C MET A 450 -18.09 1.12 5.84
N VAL A 451 -18.80 2.03 6.50
CA VAL A 451 -18.27 3.27 7.04
C VAL A 451 -18.56 3.37 8.53
N GLU A 452 -17.53 3.39 9.35
CA GLU A 452 -17.64 3.77 10.76
C GLU A 452 -17.67 5.29 10.89
N ALA A 453 -18.66 5.82 11.61
CA ALA A 453 -18.72 7.22 11.98
C ALA A 453 -19.52 7.43 13.27
N GLU A 454 -19.24 8.50 14.01
CA GLU A 454 -20.07 8.93 15.14
C GLU A 454 -21.33 9.63 14.62
N ASP A 455 -22.50 9.25 15.15
CA ASP A 455 -23.76 9.92 14.85
C ASP A 455 -23.87 11.28 15.58
N GLY A 456 -24.97 12.01 15.34
CA GLY A 456 -25.21 13.32 15.97
C GLY A 456 -25.33 13.30 17.50
N LYS A 457 -25.37 12.10 18.13
CA LYS A 457 -25.39 11.89 19.58
C LYS A 457 -24.04 11.40 20.12
N GLY A 458 -23.01 11.31 19.27
CA GLY A 458 -21.68 10.84 19.64
C GLY A 458 -21.58 9.32 19.78
N GLN A 459 -22.56 8.55 19.28
CA GLN A 459 -22.49 7.09 19.28
C GLN A 459 -21.84 6.59 17.99
N THR A 460 -20.92 5.63 18.11
CA THR A 460 -20.27 5.03 16.93
C THR A 460 -21.24 4.10 16.21
N ARG A 461 -21.53 4.42 14.94
CA ARG A 461 -22.39 3.66 14.04
C ARG A 461 -21.58 3.09 12.87
N LEU A 462 -22.07 2.00 12.30
CA LEU A 462 -21.55 1.39 11.09
C LEU A 462 -22.56 1.53 9.95
N TYR A 463 -22.26 2.43 9.02
CA TYR A 463 -23.08 2.67 7.84
C TYR A 463 -22.68 1.76 6.69
N VAL A 464 -23.62 0.99 6.17
CA VAL A 464 -23.46 0.20 4.95
C VAL A 464 -23.96 1.05 3.79
N LEU A 465 -23.03 1.69 3.07
CA LEU A 465 -23.35 2.42 1.86
C LEU A 465 -23.61 1.41 0.74
N VAL A 466 -24.79 1.52 0.13
CA VAL A 466 -25.15 0.72 -1.05
C VAL A 466 -25.41 1.67 -2.21
N SER A 467 -24.68 1.48 -3.30
CA SER A 467 -24.82 2.31 -4.50
C SER A 467 -26.25 2.26 -5.02
N PRO A 468 -26.86 3.41 -5.34
CA PRO A 468 -28.17 3.44 -5.99
C PRO A 468 -28.23 2.62 -7.29
N ALA A 469 -27.09 2.39 -7.95
CA ALA A 469 -27.01 1.59 -9.18
C ALA A 469 -27.33 0.10 -8.97
N VAL A 470 -27.31 -0.40 -7.72
CA VAL A 470 -27.68 -1.78 -7.38
C VAL A 470 -29.17 -2.04 -7.63
N GLY A 471 -30.02 -1.00 -7.62
CA GLY A 471 -31.48 -1.13 -7.75
C GLY A 471 -32.18 -1.16 -6.40
N GLU A 472 -33.38 -1.75 -6.32
CA GLU A 472 -34.13 -1.87 -5.07
C GLU A 472 -33.51 -2.94 -4.17
N VAL A 473 -33.26 -2.59 -2.90
CA VAL A 473 -32.72 -3.50 -1.88
C VAL A 473 -33.44 -3.20 -0.58
N ASN A 474 -33.82 -4.24 0.16
CA ASN A 474 -34.37 -4.09 1.50
C ASN A 474 -33.25 -3.89 2.53
N ASP A 475 -33.23 -2.71 3.16
CA ASP A 475 -32.21 -2.34 4.15
C ASP A 475 -32.14 -3.31 5.34
N GLY A 476 -33.29 -3.81 5.79
CA GLY A 476 -33.36 -4.80 6.88
C GLY A 476 -32.73 -6.13 6.48
N GLU A 477 -32.98 -6.60 5.26
CA GLU A 477 -32.38 -7.85 4.76
C GLU A 477 -30.86 -7.76 4.62
N VAL A 478 -30.34 -6.59 4.25
CA VAL A 478 -28.89 -6.35 4.20
C VAL A 478 -28.27 -6.45 5.59
N VAL A 479 -28.87 -5.79 6.58
CA VAL A 479 -28.41 -5.86 7.99
C VAL A 479 -28.47 -7.30 8.50
N ASP A 480 -29.60 -7.99 8.28
CA ASP A 480 -29.78 -9.38 8.70
C ASP A 480 -28.78 -10.32 8.03
N CYS A 481 -28.47 -10.10 6.75
CA CYS A 481 -27.45 -10.87 6.03
C CYS A 481 -26.07 -10.71 6.68
N ILE A 482 -25.66 -9.47 6.97
CA ILE A 482 -24.36 -9.19 7.62
C ILE A 482 -24.29 -9.84 8.99
N LEU A 483 -25.31 -9.63 9.82
CA LEU A 483 -25.36 -10.19 11.17
C LEU A 483 -25.41 -11.72 11.16
N SER A 484 -26.15 -12.32 10.23
CA SER A 484 -26.23 -13.78 10.08
C SER A 484 -24.86 -14.39 9.77
N GLU A 485 -24.09 -13.79 8.86
CA GLU A 485 -22.74 -14.26 8.58
C GLU A 485 -21.80 -14.11 9.76
N LEU A 486 -21.87 -12.97 10.46
CA LEU A 486 -21.03 -12.74 11.63
C LEU A 486 -21.27 -13.78 12.73
N ARG A 487 -22.51 -14.26 12.87
CA ARG A 487 -22.87 -15.29 13.84
C ARG A 487 -22.32 -16.68 13.52
N LYS A 488 -21.85 -16.94 12.29
CA LYS A 488 -21.29 -18.26 11.92
C LYS A 488 -19.93 -18.55 12.57
N GLY A 489 -19.30 -17.56 13.20
CA GLY A 489 -18.07 -17.73 13.96
C GLY A 489 -18.25 -18.39 15.34
N SER A 490 -17.37 -18.03 16.27
CA SER A 490 -17.39 -18.53 17.65
C SER A 490 -18.62 -18.06 18.46
N ASP A 491 -18.80 -18.61 19.65
CA ASP A 491 -19.79 -18.15 20.64
C ASP A 491 -19.65 -16.64 20.91
N THR A 492 -18.41 -16.13 20.92
CA THR A 492 -18.12 -14.70 21.05
C THR A 492 -18.62 -13.91 19.83
N ASN A 493 -18.44 -14.43 18.61
CA ASN A 493 -18.99 -13.78 17.41
C ASN A 493 -20.52 -13.71 17.45
N ARG A 494 -21.19 -14.76 17.95
CA ARG A 494 -22.65 -14.79 18.11
C ARG A 494 -23.13 -13.73 19.08
N MET A 495 -22.46 -13.60 20.24
CA MET A 495 -22.75 -12.56 21.22
C MET A 495 -22.53 -11.16 20.64
N MET A 496 -21.40 -10.91 19.97
CA MET A 496 -21.10 -9.59 19.38
C MET A 496 -22.12 -9.18 18.31
N ALA A 497 -22.52 -10.11 17.44
CA ALA A 497 -23.53 -9.83 16.43
C ALA A 497 -24.90 -9.53 17.05
N GLU A 498 -25.25 -10.20 18.15
CA GLU A 498 -26.48 -9.93 18.89
C GLU A 498 -26.45 -8.53 19.56
N VAL A 499 -25.30 -8.12 20.12
CA VAL A 499 -25.12 -6.76 20.65
C VAL A 499 -25.32 -5.71 19.55
N TRP A 500 -24.72 -5.91 18.37
CA TRP A 500 -24.91 -5.00 17.23
C TRP A 500 -26.35 -4.96 16.72
N ARG A 501 -27.07 -6.09 16.77
CA ARG A 501 -28.49 -6.17 16.45
C ARG A 501 -29.33 -5.34 17.42
N GLN A 502 -29.11 -5.52 18.72
CA GLN A 502 -29.85 -4.81 19.77
C GLN A 502 -29.55 -3.31 19.79
N GLY A 503 -28.28 -2.95 19.55
CA GLY A 503 -27.84 -1.56 19.49
C GLY A 503 -28.26 -0.82 18.22
N GLY A 504 -28.76 -1.51 17.19
CA GLY A 504 -29.02 -0.91 15.88
C GLY A 504 -27.74 -0.32 15.27
N THR A 505 -26.60 -0.97 15.50
CA THR A 505 -25.27 -0.44 15.15
C THR A 505 -25.09 -0.30 13.64
N LEU A 506 -25.65 -1.25 12.88
CA LEU A 506 -25.63 -1.27 11.42
C LEU A 506 -26.79 -0.47 10.84
N GLN A 507 -26.49 0.47 9.94
CA GLN A 507 -27.50 1.26 9.22
C GLN A 507 -27.18 1.26 7.74
N VAL A 508 -28.17 0.99 6.89
CA VAL A 508 -27.98 1.04 5.45
C VAL A 508 -28.26 2.45 4.95
N LEU A 509 -27.40 2.95 4.06
CA LEU A 509 -27.60 4.22 3.38
C LEU A 509 -27.51 4.00 1.88
N ARG A 510 -28.55 4.43 1.15
CA ARG A 510 -28.60 4.39 -0.32
C ARG A 510 -27.79 5.54 -0.91
N GLN A 511 -26.46 5.44 -0.89
CA GLN A 511 -25.53 6.46 -1.34
C GLN A 511 -24.35 5.86 -2.11
N GLN A 512 -23.72 6.66 -2.97
CA GLN A 512 -22.49 6.23 -3.64
C GLN A 512 -21.36 5.98 -2.63
N PRO A 513 -20.61 4.87 -2.76
CA PRO A 513 -19.41 4.62 -1.96
C PRO A 513 -18.40 5.76 -2.05
N ARG A 514 -17.80 6.14 -0.92
CA ARG A 514 -16.98 7.34 -0.77
C ARG A 514 -15.50 7.06 -0.94
N LEU A 515 -14.84 7.92 -1.71
CA LEU A 515 -13.38 7.91 -1.86
C LEU A 515 -12.71 8.60 -0.66
N THR A 516 -11.60 8.03 -0.20
CA THR A 516 -10.69 8.67 0.74
C THR A 516 -10.10 9.96 0.14
N ARG A 517 -9.51 10.83 0.98
CA ARG A 517 -8.74 12.01 0.52
C ARG A 517 -7.63 11.66 -0.49
N GLY A 518 -7.13 10.43 -0.46
CA GLY A 518 -6.12 9.91 -1.39
C GLY A 518 -6.69 9.38 -2.70
N GLY A 519 -8.00 9.47 -2.94
CA GLY A 519 -8.66 8.95 -4.14
C GLY A 519 -8.88 7.42 -4.15
N LYS A 520 -8.65 6.75 -3.01
CA LYS A 520 -8.86 5.30 -2.85
C LYS A 520 -10.27 5.00 -2.40
N LEU A 521 -10.86 3.92 -2.89
CA LEU A 521 -12.10 3.37 -2.34
C LEU A 521 -11.70 2.23 -1.39
N LEU A 522 -12.06 2.29 -0.12
CA LEU A 522 -11.78 1.22 0.84
C LEU A 522 -13.11 0.55 1.20
N SER A 523 -13.18 -0.76 1.18
CA SER A 523 -14.38 -1.52 1.57
C SER A 523 -14.76 -1.23 3.02
N LEU A 524 -13.78 -1.02 3.89
CA LEU A 524 -13.93 -0.54 5.26
C LEU A 524 -13.33 0.86 5.39
N HIS A 525 -14.13 1.83 5.82
CA HIS A 525 -13.73 3.23 5.96
C HIS A 525 -14.13 3.79 7.33
N VAL A 526 -13.38 4.78 7.83
CA VAL A 526 -13.69 5.47 9.09
C VAL A 526 -13.75 6.97 8.81
N MET A 527 -14.82 7.61 9.25
CA MET A 527 -15.09 9.02 9.08
C MET A 527 -15.40 9.68 10.43
N LYS A 528 -15.09 10.98 10.55
CA LYS A 528 -15.37 11.74 11.77
C LYS A 528 -16.83 12.15 11.92
N THR A 529 -17.56 12.20 10.82
CA THR A 529 -18.94 12.65 10.74
C THR A 529 -19.70 11.65 9.90
N PRO A 530 -21.01 11.47 10.15
CA PRO A 530 -21.78 10.48 9.42
C PRO A 530 -21.86 10.86 7.94
N PRO A 531 -22.06 9.87 7.05
CA PRO A 531 -22.31 10.13 5.64
C PRO A 531 -23.65 10.87 5.52
N VAL A 532 -23.61 12.20 5.34
CA VAL A 532 -24.78 13.02 4.99
C VAL A 532 -25.13 12.80 3.53
#